data_AF-A0A6J8CHW4-F1
#
_entry.id   AF-A0A6J8CHW4-F1
#
_cell.length_a   1.000
_cell.length_b   1.000
_cell.length_c   1.000
_cell.angle_alpha   90.00
_cell.angle_beta   90.00
_cell.angle_gamma   90.00
#
_symmetry.space_group_name_H-M   'P 1'
#
loop_
_entity.id
_entity.type
_entity.pdbx_description
1 polymer ?
#
loop_
_entity_poly.entity_id
_entity_poly.type
_entity_poly.pdbx_seq_one_letter_code
_entity_poly.pdbx_strand_id
1 'polypeptide(L)'
;MTDRHIVNTCLKTSLEKIKLECIPNSSDNSEEIRKKISKLNGFKCNLHILVNLASQAESGLKLWEQSVLESESFHQFTHNQNTSDFIRASTKLCVPGADEKSGYGQLFLTFLKQLESPVDLKMSTFHGHRINLLFSMGAAVFFHREHIKEFIDSFFSITERNSLITSVYYYVDNPVYLAGCRAFGIADKILTGPIWRIIESTSHILDLNKVWFDFKKILEKYSVDATELVEGKVLYLFI
;
A
#
# COMPACT_ATOMS: atom_id res chain seq x y z
N MET A 1 -9.45 13.84 -5.28
CA MET A 1 -9.89 13.87 -3.86
C MET A 1 -9.26 12.67 -3.18
N THR A 2 -8.40 12.90 -2.19
CA THR A 2 -7.64 11.83 -1.54
C THR A 2 -8.53 10.96 -0.67
N ASP A 3 -8.47 9.64 -0.85
CA ASP A 3 -9.13 8.61 -0.01
C ASP A 3 -8.82 8.72 1.50
N ARG A 4 -7.90 9.62 1.88
CA ARG A 4 -7.57 10.03 3.25
C ARG A 4 -8.82 10.32 4.09
N HIS A 5 -9.84 10.99 3.56
CA HIS A 5 -11.06 11.27 4.34
C HIS A 5 -11.82 9.98 4.67
N ILE A 6 -11.92 9.06 3.71
CA ILE A 6 -12.61 7.78 3.86
C ILE A 6 -11.84 6.91 4.85
N VAL A 7 -10.52 6.75 4.67
CA VAL A 7 -9.65 5.99 5.58
C VAL A 7 -9.67 6.55 7.00
N ASN A 8 -9.63 7.87 7.18
CA ASN A 8 -9.71 8.48 8.51
C ASN A 8 -11.07 8.27 9.19
N THR A 9 -12.17 8.34 8.44
CA THR A 9 -13.52 8.11 8.96
C THR A 9 -13.69 6.65 9.38
N CYS A 10 -13.29 5.75 8.50
CA CYS A 10 -13.31 4.31 8.68
C CYS A 10 -12.44 3.88 9.89
N LEU A 11 -11.20 4.34 9.97
CA LEU A 11 -10.31 4.10 11.12
C LEU A 11 -10.94 4.61 12.42
N LYS A 12 -11.57 5.79 12.40
CA LYS A 12 -12.27 6.35 13.56
C LYS A 12 -13.41 5.43 14.01
N THR A 13 -14.20 4.86 13.10
CA THR A 13 -15.30 3.94 13.42
C THR A 13 -14.82 2.61 14.02
N SER A 14 -13.78 1.98 13.45
CA SER A 14 -13.21 0.74 14.01
C SER A 14 -12.59 0.98 15.39
N LEU A 15 -11.96 2.13 15.60
CA LEU A 15 -11.39 2.50 16.88
C LEU A 15 -12.46 2.84 17.93
N GLU A 16 -13.58 3.45 17.55
CA GLU A 16 -14.72 3.66 18.44
C GLU A 16 -15.29 2.31 18.94
N LYS A 17 -15.37 1.31 18.06
CA LYS A 17 -15.76 -0.06 18.45
C LYS A 17 -14.78 -0.70 19.43
N ILE A 18 -13.47 -0.66 19.13
CA ILE A 18 -12.44 -1.19 20.04
C ILE A 18 -12.46 -0.44 21.39
N LYS A 19 -12.71 0.88 21.37
CA LYS A 19 -12.84 1.68 22.58
C LYS A 19 -14.06 1.29 23.41
N LEU A 20 -15.18 0.93 22.78
CA LEU A 20 -16.38 0.41 23.45
C LEU A 20 -16.19 -1.02 23.97
N GLU A 21 -15.40 -1.85 23.29
CA GLU A 21 -15.12 -3.24 23.69
C GLU A 21 -14.06 -3.33 24.80
N CYS A 22 -13.08 -2.42 24.84
CA CYS A 22 -12.01 -2.40 25.84
C CYS A 22 -12.34 -1.57 27.10
N ILE A 23 -13.42 -0.78 27.09
CA ILE A 23 -13.87 -0.01 28.26
C ILE A 23 -15.07 -0.75 28.87
N PRO A 24 -14.93 -1.36 30.06
CA PRO A 24 -16.09 -1.86 30.79
C PRO A 24 -17.06 -0.70 31.01
N ASN A 25 -18.35 -0.92 30.76
CA ASN A 25 -19.42 0.01 31.14
C ASN A 25 -19.42 0.16 32.66
N SER A 26 -18.59 1.04 33.19
CA SER A 26 -18.63 1.42 34.59
C SER A 26 -18.24 2.88 34.68
N SER A 27 -19.07 3.64 35.39
CA SER A 27 -18.88 4.99 35.91
C SER A 27 -17.63 5.16 36.80
N ASP A 28 -16.68 4.25 36.71
CA ASP A 28 -15.50 4.17 37.55
C ASP A 28 -14.36 4.88 36.85
N ASN A 29 -14.10 6.10 37.31
CA ASN A 29 -13.14 7.05 36.75
C ASN A 29 -11.73 6.75 37.31
N SER A 30 -11.41 5.46 37.50
CA SER A 30 -10.20 5.04 38.20
C SER A 30 -8.95 5.42 37.39
N GLU A 31 -7.90 5.82 38.10
CA GLU A 31 -6.63 6.26 37.51
C GLU A 31 -5.99 5.18 36.62
N GLU A 32 -6.35 3.93 36.87
CA GLU A 32 -5.96 2.75 36.10
C GLU A 32 -6.63 2.68 34.73
N ILE A 33 -7.93 3.03 34.63
CA ILE A 33 -8.66 3.15 33.36
C ILE A 33 -8.10 4.32 32.55
N ARG A 34 -7.78 5.45 33.19
CA ARG A 34 -7.10 6.58 32.52
C ARG A 34 -5.73 6.20 31.96
N LYS A 35 -4.96 5.37 32.68
CA LYS A 35 -3.70 4.79 32.17
C LYS A 35 -3.91 3.82 31.01
N LYS A 36 -4.99 3.02 30.99
CA LYS A 36 -5.30 2.16 29.83
C LYS A 36 -5.74 2.99 28.61
N ILE A 37 -6.57 4.01 28.81
CA ILE A 37 -7.02 4.94 27.77
C ILE A 37 -5.88 5.79 27.22
N SER A 38 -4.96 6.29 28.06
CA SER A 38 -3.80 7.07 27.59
C SER A 38 -2.87 6.24 26.71
N LYS A 39 -2.75 4.94 26.99
CA LYS A 39 -1.97 4.02 26.16
C LYS A 39 -2.65 3.64 24.84
N LEU A 40 -3.99 3.54 24.80
CA LEU A 40 -4.77 3.43 23.55
C LEU A 40 -4.59 4.66 22.64
N ASN A 41 -4.50 5.85 23.23
CA ASN A 41 -4.15 7.07 22.48
C ASN A 41 -2.73 7.00 21.88
N GLY A 42 -1.78 6.34 22.57
CA GLY A 42 -0.43 6.08 22.05
C GLY A 42 -0.42 5.21 20.79
N PHE A 43 -1.27 4.18 20.72
CA PHE A 43 -1.38 3.35 19.50
C PHE A 43 -1.87 4.14 18.28
N LYS A 44 -2.85 5.03 18.45
CA LYS A 44 -3.33 5.93 17.39
C LYS A 44 -2.19 6.81 16.85
N CYS A 45 -1.34 7.33 17.75
CA CYS A 45 -0.16 8.10 17.35
C CYS A 45 0.88 7.25 16.62
N ASN A 46 1.06 6.00 17.01
CA ASN A 46 2.09 5.14 16.43
C ASN A 46 1.75 4.69 15.00
N LEU A 47 0.46 4.48 14.68
CA LEU A 47 0.03 4.22 13.29
C LEU A 47 0.32 5.40 12.34
N HIS A 48 0.40 6.64 12.84
CA HIS A 48 0.82 7.77 12.01
C HIS A 48 2.25 7.63 11.49
N ILE A 49 3.10 6.81 12.11
CA ILE A 49 4.45 6.53 11.58
C ILE A 49 4.33 5.87 10.20
N LEU A 50 3.46 4.85 10.05
CA LEU A 50 3.24 4.19 8.76
C LEU A 50 2.52 5.11 7.76
N VAL A 51 1.54 5.90 8.20
CA VAL A 51 0.84 6.87 7.34
C VAL A 51 1.82 7.92 6.80
N ASN A 52 2.67 8.46 7.68
CA ASN A 52 3.67 9.46 7.31
C ASN A 52 4.72 8.83 6.40
N LEU A 53 5.19 7.61 6.68
CA LEU A 53 6.12 6.89 5.81
C LEU A 53 5.55 6.71 4.41
N ALA A 54 4.28 6.27 4.28
CA ALA A 54 3.61 6.15 2.98
C ALA A 54 3.53 7.50 2.24
N SER A 55 3.16 8.58 2.96
CA SER A 55 3.06 9.91 2.35
C SER A 55 4.42 10.46 1.90
N GLN A 56 5.48 10.22 2.68
CA GLN A 56 6.83 10.66 2.33
C GLN A 56 7.42 9.81 1.19
N ALA A 57 7.18 8.49 1.21
CA ALA A 57 7.60 7.60 0.14
C ALA A 57 6.91 7.96 -1.19
N GLU A 58 5.60 8.23 -1.18
CA GLU A 58 4.86 8.70 -2.36
C GLU A 58 5.40 10.03 -2.88
N SER A 59 5.66 11.00 -1.98
CA SER A 59 6.15 12.32 -2.36
C SER A 59 7.58 12.25 -2.92
N GLY A 60 8.46 11.50 -2.27
CA GLY A 60 9.85 11.31 -2.70
C GLY A 60 9.94 10.55 -4.02
N LEU A 61 9.13 9.49 -4.19
CA LEU A 61 9.09 8.75 -5.43
C LEU A 61 8.58 9.62 -6.58
N LYS A 62 7.55 10.44 -6.36
CA LYS A 62 7.04 11.37 -7.37
C LYS A 62 8.12 12.36 -7.84
N LEU A 63 8.93 12.90 -6.93
CA LEU A 63 10.03 13.81 -7.29
C LEU A 63 11.09 13.10 -8.14
N TRP A 64 11.42 11.84 -7.81
CA TRP A 64 12.34 11.03 -8.59
C TRP A 64 11.77 10.67 -9.98
N GLU A 65 10.50 10.31 -10.07
CA GLU A 65 9.83 10.05 -11.35
C GLU A 65 9.85 11.28 -12.25
N GLN A 66 9.57 12.46 -11.69
CA GLN A 66 9.62 13.72 -12.43
C GLN A 66 11.04 14.02 -12.92
N SER A 67 12.07 13.85 -12.08
CA SER A 67 13.44 14.16 -12.49
C SER A 67 13.95 13.22 -13.59
N VAL A 68 13.55 11.94 -13.56
CA VAL A 68 13.91 10.97 -14.60
C VAL A 68 13.12 11.24 -15.89
N LEU A 69 11.81 11.45 -15.80
CA LEU A 69 10.92 11.63 -16.96
C LEU A 69 11.00 13.02 -17.61
N GLU A 70 11.52 14.06 -16.93
CA GLU A 70 11.81 15.34 -17.57
C GLU A 70 13.10 15.28 -18.41
N SER A 71 14.00 14.37 -18.09
CA SER A 71 15.27 14.18 -18.82
C SER A 71 15.11 13.39 -20.12
N GLU A 72 14.09 12.54 -20.19
CA GLU A 72 13.69 11.83 -21.39
C GLU A 72 12.47 12.55 -21.97
N SER A 73 12.48 12.97 -23.23
CA SER A 73 11.43 13.80 -23.87
C SER A 73 10.05 13.11 -24.05
N PHE A 74 9.52 12.46 -23.01
CA PHE A 74 8.23 11.80 -22.93
C PHE A 74 7.12 12.81 -22.61
N HIS A 75 6.73 13.60 -23.61
CA HIS A 75 5.66 14.60 -23.49
C HIS A 75 4.24 14.08 -23.84
N GLN A 76 3.97 12.78 -23.82
CA GLN A 76 2.69 12.26 -24.32
C GLN A 76 1.66 11.81 -23.27
N PHE A 77 2.00 11.82 -21.97
CA PHE A 77 1.00 11.65 -20.92
C PHE A 77 1.18 12.68 -19.81
N THR A 78 0.05 13.22 -19.37
CA THR A 78 -0.11 14.49 -18.64
C THR A 78 0.72 14.59 -17.34
N HIS A 79 1.11 15.82 -17.00
CA HIS A 79 1.95 16.31 -15.88
C HIS A 79 1.66 15.79 -14.44
N ASN A 80 0.83 14.78 -14.23
CA ASN A 80 0.46 14.27 -12.90
C ASN A 80 0.52 12.75 -12.72
N GLN A 81 0.93 11.98 -13.74
CA GLN A 81 1.04 10.52 -13.62
C GLN A 81 2.22 10.10 -12.72
N ASN A 82 1.98 9.15 -11.82
CA ASN A 82 2.96 8.62 -10.87
C ASN A 82 2.69 7.14 -10.58
N THR A 83 3.63 6.46 -9.91
CA THR A 83 3.46 5.05 -9.54
C THR A 83 2.20 4.79 -8.70
N SER A 84 1.79 5.69 -7.81
CA SER A 84 0.57 5.50 -7.03
C SER A 84 -0.67 5.45 -7.93
N ASP A 85 -0.70 6.26 -9.00
CA ASP A 85 -1.78 6.24 -9.99
C ASP A 85 -1.77 4.94 -10.80
N PHE A 86 -0.59 4.43 -11.16
CA PHE A 86 -0.45 3.11 -11.78
C PHE A 86 -1.01 2.01 -10.88
N ILE A 87 -0.65 2.01 -9.60
CA ILE A 87 -1.14 1.01 -8.64
C ILE A 87 -2.67 1.09 -8.54
N ARG A 88 -3.22 2.30 -8.36
CA ARG A 88 -4.69 2.50 -8.28
C ARG A 88 -5.39 2.04 -9.56
N ALA A 89 -4.88 2.42 -10.72
CA ALA A 89 -5.46 2.05 -12.01
C ALA A 89 -5.44 0.53 -12.21
N SER A 90 -4.33 -0.13 -11.87
CA SER A 90 -4.21 -1.59 -11.93
C SER A 90 -5.21 -2.28 -11.00
N THR A 91 -5.37 -1.80 -9.77
CA THR A 91 -6.36 -2.38 -8.85
C THR A 91 -7.79 -2.20 -9.37
N LYS A 92 -8.14 -1.05 -9.95
CA LYS A 92 -9.45 -0.82 -10.57
C LYS A 92 -9.69 -1.76 -11.76
N LEU A 93 -8.67 -1.97 -12.58
CA LEU A 93 -8.78 -2.84 -13.76
C LEU A 93 -8.92 -4.31 -13.37
N CYS A 94 -8.09 -4.77 -12.43
CA CYS A 94 -7.82 -6.19 -12.23
C CYS A 94 -8.51 -6.82 -11.00
N VAL A 95 -9.04 -6.03 -10.06
CA VAL A 95 -9.65 -6.57 -8.85
C VAL A 95 -11.19 -6.60 -8.97
N PRO A 96 -11.84 -7.76 -8.75
CA PRO A 96 -13.30 -7.85 -8.75
C PRO A 96 -13.93 -6.86 -7.78
N GLY A 97 -14.94 -6.10 -8.25
CA GLY A 97 -15.66 -5.11 -7.44
C GLY A 97 -14.89 -3.81 -7.16
N ALA A 98 -13.69 -3.61 -7.70
CA ALA A 98 -12.94 -2.35 -7.54
C ALA A 98 -13.47 -1.22 -8.43
N ASP A 99 -13.90 -1.53 -9.65
CA ASP A 99 -14.58 -0.61 -10.57
C ASP A 99 -15.57 -1.39 -11.42
N GLU A 100 -16.87 -1.24 -11.13
CA GLU A 100 -17.94 -1.93 -11.85
C GLU A 100 -18.21 -1.36 -13.24
N LYS A 101 -17.72 -0.15 -13.54
CA LYS A 101 -17.98 0.53 -14.82
C LYS A 101 -16.90 0.27 -15.84
N SER A 102 -15.64 0.36 -15.41
CA SER A 102 -14.48 0.32 -16.32
C SER A 102 -13.52 -0.84 -16.03
N GLY A 103 -13.70 -1.53 -14.91
CA GLY A 103 -12.86 -2.63 -14.47
C GLY A 103 -13.27 -3.98 -15.06
N TYR A 104 -12.29 -4.88 -15.13
CA TYR A 104 -12.44 -6.23 -15.70
C TYR A 104 -11.98 -7.30 -14.72
N GLY A 105 -12.09 -7.05 -13.40
CA GLY A 105 -11.47 -7.89 -12.39
C GLY A 105 -11.93 -9.35 -12.38
N GLN A 106 -13.21 -9.63 -12.67
CA GLN A 106 -13.70 -11.01 -12.77
C GLN A 106 -13.12 -11.74 -14.00
N LEU A 107 -12.95 -11.02 -15.11
CA LEU A 107 -12.34 -11.56 -16.32
C LEU A 107 -10.84 -11.80 -16.10
N PHE A 108 -10.14 -10.86 -15.48
CA PHE A 108 -8.73 -11.02 -15.12
C PHE A 108 -8.50 -12.19 -14.15
N LEU A 109 -9.36 -12.35 -13.14
CA LEU A 109 -9.30 -13.50 -12.22
C LEU A 109 -9.50 -14.84 -12.96
N THR A 110 -10.37 -14.84 -13.98
CA THR A 110 -10.60 -16.03 -14.81
C THR A 110 -9.38 -16.32 -15.68
N PHE A 111 -8.81 -15.29 -16.31
CA PHE A 111 -7.57 -15.37 -17.09
C PHE A 111 -6.42 -15.97 -16.25
N LEU A 112 -6.18 -15.47 -15.05
CA LEU A 112 -5.12 -15.98 -14.17
C LEU A 112 -5.26 -17.47 -13.82
N LYS A 113 -6.51 -17.98 -13.77
CA LYS A 113 -6.80 -19.39 -13.52
C LYS A 113 -6.65 -20.27 -14.77
N GLN A 114 -6.63 -19.68 -15.96
CA GLN A 114 -6.50 -20.36 -17.24
C GLN A 114 -5.06 -20.40 -17.76
N LEU A 115 -4.13 -19.70 -17.11
CA LEU A 115 -2.70 -19.81 -17.39
C LEU A 115 -2.21 -21.25 -17.22
N GLU A 116 -1.19 -21.64 -17.98
CA GLU A 116 -0.55 -22.96 -17.88
C GLU A 116 -0.11 -23.27 -16.44
N SER A 117 0.37 -22.24 -15.73
CA SER A 117 0.60 -22.26 -14.29
C SER A 117 -0.35 -21.26 -13.63
N PRO A 118 -1.49 -21.70 -13.05
CA PRO A 118 -2.43 -20.81 -12.41
C PRO A 118 -1.79 -19.99 -11.28
N VAL A 119 -2.15 -18.71 -11.20
CA VAL A 119 -1.62 -17.78 -10.20
C VAL A 119 -2.77 -17.13 -9.45
N ASP A 120 -2.67 -17.07 -8.12
CA ASP A 120 -3.64 -16.32 -7.32
C ASP A 120 -3.47 -14.81 -7.50
N LEU A 121 -4.60 -14.10 -7.58
CA LEU A 121 -4.63 -12.65 -7.52
C LEU A 121 -4.08 -12.16 -6.17
N LYS A 122 -2.98 -11.38 -6.19
CA LYS A 122 -2.36 -10.78 -5.01
C LYS A 122 -2.80 -9.33 -4.76
N MET A 123 -3.53 -8.74 -5.71
CA MET A 123 -4.09 -7.39 -5.57
C MET A 123 -5.41 -7.41 -4.79
N SER A 124 -5.67 -6.35 -4.04
CA SER A 124 -6.94 -6.10 -3.34
C SER A 124 -7.53 -4.76 -3.78
N THR A 125 -8.78 -4.51 -3.42
CA THR A 125 -9.42 -3.22 -3.68
C THR A 125 -8.64 -2.11 -2.98
N PHE A 126 -8.50 -0.96 -3.64
CA PHE A 126 -7.92 0.25 -3.00
C PHE A 126 -8.87 0.86 -1.95
N HIS A 127 -10.05 0.28 -1.78
CA HIS A 127 -11.04 0.63 -0.76
C HIS A 127 -10.87 -0.27 0.47
N GLY A 128 -10.38 0.31 1.57
CA GLY A 128 -10.23 -0.41 2.83
C GLY A 128 -9.24 0.27 3.78
N HIS A 129 -9.37 -0.03 5.07
CA HIS A 129 -8.69 0.62 6.21
C HIS A 129 -7.17 0.33 6.31
N ARG A 130 -6.46 0.03 5.22
CA ARG A 130 -5.08 -0.45 5.31
C ARG A 130 -4.08 0.65 5.01
N ILE A 131 -3.46 1.15 6.08
CA ILE A 131 -2.37 2.14 6.01
C ILE A 131 -1.18 1.61 5.18
N ASN A 132 -1.02 0.28 5.10
CA ASN A 132 0.03 -0.40 4.31
C ASN A 132 -0.35 -0.69 2.84
N LEU A 133 -1.47 -0.17 2.35
CA LEU A 133 -2.00 -0.60 1.05
C LEU A 133 -1.10 -0.17 -0.12
N LEU A 134 -0.47 1.02 -0.04
CA LEU A 134 0.43 1.49 -1.09
C LEU A 134 1.62 0.53 -1.32
N PHE A 135 2.27 0.09 -0.23
CA PHE A 135 3.44 -0.78 -0.29
C PHE A 135 3.09 -2.19 -0.78
N SER A 136 2.10 -2.81 -0.14
CA SER A 136 1.65 -4.16 -0.49
C SER A 136 1.03 -4.24 -1.90
N MET A 137 0.28 -3.22 -2.33
CA MET A 137 -0.24 -3.17 -3.71
C MET A 137 0.85 -2.88 -4.73
N GLY A 138 1.87 -2.07 -4.38
CA GLY A 138 3.05 -1.89 -5.22
C GLY A 138 3.74 -3.23 -5.52
N ALA A 139 3.93 -4.06 -4.49
CA ALA A 139 4.45 -5.42 -4.65
C ALA A 139 3.57 -6.28 -5.56
N ALA A 140 2.25 -6.28 -5.32
CA ALA A 140 1.29 -7.09 -6.07
C ALA A 140 1.21 -6.69 -7.55
N VAL A 141 1.18 -5.39 -7.84
CA VAL A 141 1.18 -4.87 -9.22
C VAL A 141 2.49 -5.22 -9.92
N PHE A 142 3.63 -5.06 -9.25
CA PHE A 142 4.91 -5.47 -9.82
C PHE A 142 4.95 -6.96 -10.14
N PHE A 143 4.42 -7.80 -9.25
CA PHE A 143 4.32 -9.25 -9.47
C PHE A 143 3.41 -9.60 -10.65
N HIS A 144 2.27 -8.91 -10.80
CA HIS A 144 1.31 -9.20 -11.87
C HIS A 144 1.57 -8.47 -13.20
N ARG A 145 2.59 -7.61 -13.31
CA ARG A 145 2.81 -6.77 -14.50
C ARG A 145 2.77 -7.54 -15.83
N GLU A 146 3.44 -8.69 -15.93
CA GLU A 146 3.47 -9.48 -17.17
C GLU A 146 2.09 -10.08 -17.45
N HIS A 147 1.42 -10.61 -16.42
CA HIS A 147 0.05 -11.11 -16.53
C HIS A 147 -0.94 -10.01 -16.95
N ILE A 148 -0.78 -8.78 -16.43
CA ILE A 148 -1.62 -7.63 -16.79
C ILE A 148 -1.41 -7.27 -18.26
N LYS A 149 -0.16 -7.23 -18.72
CA LYS A 149 0.19 -6.94 -20.11
C LYS A 149 -0.40 -8.01 -21.04
N GLU A 150 -0.13 -9.28 -20.76
CA GLU A 150 -0.63 -10.42 -21.53
C GLU A 150 -2.17 -10.44 -21.57
N PHE A 151 -2.82 -10.16 -20.45
CA PHE A 151 -4.28 -10.03 -20.38
C PHE A 151 -4.79 -8.92 -21.31
N ILE A 152 -4.18 -7.73 -21.25
CA ILE A 152 -4.61 -6.61 -22.08
C ILE A 152 -4.42 -6.92 -23.58
N ASP A 153 -3.30 -7.54 -23.94
CA ASP A 153 -2.99 -7.90 -25.32
C ASP A 153 -3.86 -9.04 -25.87
N SER A 154 -4.28 -9.96 -25.01
CA SER A 154 -5.11 -11.10 -25.41
C SER A 154 -6.60 -10.76 -25.56
N PHE A 155 -7.12 -9.81 -24.76
CA PHE A 155 -8.55 -9.54 -24.68
C PHE A 155 -9.00 -8.22 -25.30
N PHE A 156 -8.09 -7.28 -25.60
CA PHE A 156 -8.46 -5.94 -26.08
C PHE A 156 -7.60 -5.48 -27.25
N SER A 157 -8.24 -5.30 -28.41
CA SER A 157 -7.63 -4.55 -29.51
C SER A 157 -7.44 -3.08 -29.15
N ILE A 158 -6.52 -2.38 -29.82
CA ILE A 158 -6.21 -0.96 -29.56
C ILE A 158 -7.48 -0.08 -29.59
N THR A 159 -8.42 -0.36 -30.49
CA THR A 159 -9.68 0.39 -30.64
C THR A 159 -10.72 0.11 -29.55
N GLU A 160 -10.58 -1.00 -28.81
CA GLU A 160 -11.51 -1.40 -27.75
C GLU A 160 -11.04 -0.97 -26.35
N ARG A 161 -9.82 -0.44 -26.23
CA ARG A 161 -9.25 -0.03 -24.94
C ARG A 161 -9.92 1.25 -24.45
N ASN A 162 -10.61 1.15 -23.31
CA ASN A 162 -11.09 2.32 -22.58
C ASN A 162 -9.89 3.10 -21.96
N SER A 163 -10.15 4.30 -21.44
CA SER A 163 -9.09 5.14 -20.85
C SER A 163 -8.34 4.49 -19.69
N LEU A 164 -9.01 3.64 -18.91
CA LEU A 164 -8.38 2.89 -17.81
C LEU A 164 -7.39 1.86 -18.36
N ILE A 165 -7.81 1.03 -19.33
CA ILE A 165 -6.95 0.03 -19.96
C ILE A 165 -5.75 0.70 -20.62
N THR A 166 -5.98 1.76 -21.40
CA THR A 166 -4.90 2.51 -22.06
C THR A 166 -3.89 3.07 -21.06
N SER A 167 -4.37 3.59 -19.93
CA SER A 167 -3.48 4.10 -18.87
C SER A 167 -2.66 2.97 -18.23
N VAL A 168 -3.29 1.86 -17.87
CA VAL A 168 -2.59 0.70 -17.27
C VAL A 168 -1.57 0.11 -18.24
N TYR A 169 -1.92 0.00 -19.52
CA TYR A 169 -1.03 -0.50 -20.56
C TYR A 169 0.19 0.41 -20.77
N TYR A 170 0.02 1.72 -20.70
CA TYR A 170 1.15 2.65 -20.73
C TYR A 170 2.08 2.44 -19.53
N TYR A 171 1.52 2.31 -18.32
CA TYR A 171 2.33 2.14 -17.11
C TYR A 171 3.08 0.82 -17.05
N VAL A 172 2.45 -0.28 -17.48
CA VAL A 172 3.04 -1.63 -17.35
C VAL A 172 4.28 -1.82 -18.23
N ASP A 173 4.43 -1.01 -19.27
CA ASP A 173 5.58 -1.04 -20.18
C ASP A 173 6.66 0.00 -19.81
N ASN A 174 6.36 0.91 -18.90
CA ASN A 174 7.26 2.00 -18.55
C ASN A 174 8.17 1.60 -17.36
N PRO A 175 9.49 1.53 -17.56
CA PRO A 175 10.43 1.04 -16.55
C PRO A 175 10.50 1.94 -15.30
N VAL A 176 10.19 3.23 -15.41
CA VAL A 176 10.20 4.17 -14.29
C VAL A 176 9.12 3.81 -13.28
N TYR A 177 7.88 3.61 -13.74
CA TYR A 177 6.77 3.24 -12.84
C TYR A 177 6.90 1.81 -12.31
N LEU A 178 7.46 0.88 -13.11
CA LEU A 178 7.80 -0.46 -12.64
C LEU A 178 8.85 -0.42 -11.53
N ALA A 179 9.88 0.44 -11.65
CA ALA A 179 10.87 0.65 -10.61
C ALA A 179 10.23 1.21 -9.33
N GLY A 180 9.27 2.12 -9.45
CA GLY A 180 8.47 2.60 -8.33
C GLY A 180 7.67 1.50 -7.63
N CYS A 181 6.95 0.66 -8.38
CA CYS A 181 6.24 -0.49 -7.81
C CYS A 181 7.19 -1.46 -7.09
N ARG A 182 8.36 -1.71 -7.68
CA ARG A 182 9.41 -2.54 -7.07
C ARG A 182 9.95 -1.93 -5.77
N ALA A 183 10.21 -0.63 -5.75
CA ALA A 183 10.66 0.09 -4.55
C ALA A 183 9.63 -0.02 -3.42
N PHE A 184 8.35 0.17 -3.72
CA PHE A 184 7.27 -0.04 -2.76
C PHE A 184 7.19 -1.49 -2.26
N GLY A 185 7.40 -2.48 -3.14
CA GLY A 185 7.41 -3.88 -2.74
C GLY A 185 8.62 -4.27 -1.88
N ILE A 186 9.78 -3.67 -2.10
CA ILE A 186 10.95 -3.83 -1.22
C ILE A 186 10.65 -3.25 0.16
N ALA A 187 10.07 -2.05 0.21
CA ALA A 187 9.64 -1.44 1.46
C ALA A 187 8.55 -2.27 2.17
N ASP A 188 7.62 -2.88 1.45
CA ASP A 188 6.65 -3.82 2.03
C ASP A 188 7.34 -5.03 2.64
N LYS A 189 8.28 -5.65 1.92
CA LYS A 189 8.96 -6.86 2.38
C LYS A 189 9.82 -6.61 3.63
N ILE A 190 10.51 -5.48 3.68
CA ILE A 190 11.52 -5.20 4.71
C ILE A 190 10.96 -4.38 5.87
N LEU A 191 10.14 -3.35 5.60
CA LEU A 191 9.72 -2.38 6.61
C LEU A 191 8.27 -2.63 7.05
N THR A 192 7.32 -2.45 6.15
CA THR A 192 5.92 -2.28 6.55
C THR A 192 5.18 -3.61 6.70
N GLY A 193 5.48 -4.61 5.87
CA GLY A 193 4.92 -5.95 5.95
C GLY A 193 5.25 -6.71 7.24
N PRO A 194 6.51 -6.73 7.73
CA PRO A 194 6.85 -7.30 9.03
C PRO A 194 6.08 -6.66 10.18
N ILE A 195 6.04 -5.32 10.21
CA ILE A 195 5.25 -4.57 11.21
C ILE A 195 3.77 -4.94 11.13
N TRP A 196 3.22 -5.02 9.92
CA TRP A 196 1.81 -5.36 9.72
C TRP A 196 1.48 -6.75 10.24
N ARG A 197 2.33 -7.76 9.96
CA ARG A 197 2.16 -9.12 10.50
C ARG A 197 2.19 -9.14 12.03
N ILE A 198 3.08 -8.37 12.64
CA ILE A 198 3.15 -8.26 14.11
C ILE A 198 1.87 -7.64 14.66
N ILE A 199 1.38 -6.56 14.05
CA ILE A 199 0.12 -5.90 14.42
C ILE A 199 -1.05 -6.90 14.33
N GLU A 200 -1.15 -7.66 13.24
CA GLU A 200 -2.20 -8.66 13.04
C GLU A 200 -2.11 -9.84 14.01
N SER A 201 -0.90 -10.21 14.44
CA SER A 201 -0.67 -11.32 15.39
C SER A 201 -0.81 -10.92 16.87
N THR A 202 -0.80 -9.62 17.17
CA THR A 202 -0.76 -9.14 18.55
C THR A 202 -2.16 -9.06 19.15
N SER A 203 -2.40 -9.78 20.24
CA SER A 203 -3.69 -9.77 20.95
C SER A 203 -3.95 -8.49 21.71
N HIS A 204 -2.91 -7.90 22.33
CA HIS A 204 -3.04 -6.70 23.14
C HIS A 204 -2.21 -5.53 22.59
N ILE A 205 -2.90 -4.45 22.28
CA ILE A 205 -2.35 -3.29 21.57
C ILE A 205 -1.15 -2.60 22.25
N LEU A 206 -0.99 -2.82 23.56
CA LEU A 206 0.12 -2.30 24.35
C LEU A 206 1.45 -3.00 24.09
N ASP A 207 1.39 -4.25 23.64
CA ASP A 207 2.58 -5.05 23.37
C ASP A 207 3.31 -4.52 22.12
N LEU A 208 2.60 -3.75 21.29
CA LEU A 208 3.14 -3.07 20.12
C LEU A 208 4.00 -1.85 20.47
N ASN A 209 3.98 -1.34 21.71
CA ASN A 209 4.75 -0.13 22.05
C ASN A 209 6.26 -0.32 21.84
N LYS A 210 6.79 -1.49 22.21
CA LYS A 210 8.21 -1.81 21.97
C LYS A 210 8.50 -1.91 20.47
N VAL A 211 7.61 -2.56 19.71
CA VAL A 211 7.71 -2.72 18.25
C VAL A 211 7.75 -1.35 17.57
N TRP A 212 6.86 -0.43 17.97
CA TRP A 212 6.82 0.93 17.43
C TRP A 212 8.06 1.76 17.78
N PHE A 213 8.58 1.61 19.00
CA PHE A 213 9.80 2.27 19.42
C PHE A 213 11.02 1.78 18.63
N ASP A 214 11.15 0.46 18.46
CA ASP A 214 12.23 -0.15 17.69
C ASP A 214 12.11 0.25 16.20
N PHE A 215 10.90 0.23 15.64
CA PHE A 215 10.64 0.68 14.28
C PHE A 215 11.02 2.14 14.05
N LYS A 216 10.66 3.03 14.97
CA LYS A 216 11.04 4.44 14.90
C LYS A 216 12.57 4.60 14.87
N LYS A 217 13.30 3.90 15.73
CA LYS A 217 14.77 3.94 15.76
C LYS A 217 15.39 3.49 14.44
N ILE A 218 14.82 2.46 13.82
CA ILE A 218 15.27 1.97 12.52
C ILE A 218 15.06 3.02 11.43
N LEU A 219 13.89 3.64 11.39
CA LEU A 219 13.61 4.73 10.45
C LEU A 219 14.52 5.94 10.67
N GLU A 220 14.81 6.29 11.93
CA GLU A 220 15.79 7.33 12.27
C GLU A 220 17.20 6.96 11.78
N LYS A 221 17.65 5.71 11.95
CA LYS A 221 18.91 5.22 11.40
C LYS A 221 18.95 5.37 9.88
N TYR A 222 17.94 4.87 9.18
CA TYR A 222 17.89 4.92 7.71
C TYR A 222 17.66 6.32 7.14
N SER A 223 17.12 7.25 7.93
CA SER A 223 17.04 8.65 7.53
C SER A 223 18.42 9.32 7.41
N VAL A 224 19.43 8.79 8.11
CA VAL A 224 20.82 9.25 8.06
C VAL A 224 21.62 8.44 7.05
N ASP A 225 21.53 7.11 7.12
CA ASP A 225 22.23 6.20 6.21
C ASP A 225 21.40 4.92 5.98
N ALA A 226 20.89 4.77 4.76
CA ALA A 226 20.13 3.62 4.30
C ALA A 226 20.97 2.60 3.53
N THR A 227 22.31 2.69 3.52
CA THR A 227 23.20 1.82 2.71
C THR A 227 22.94 0.34 3.00
N GLU A 228 22.85 -0.05 4.27
CA GLU A 228 22.56 -1.44 4.65
C GLU A 228 21.24 -1.97 4.07
N LEU A 229 20.22 -1.10 3.98
CA LEU A 229 18.92 -1.42 3.41
C LEU A 229 19.03 -1.62 1.89
N VAL A 230 19.76 -0.73 1.21
CA VAL A 230 19.97 -0.78 -0.25
C VAL A 230 20.81 -1.99 -0.66
N GLU A 231 21.82 -2.35 0.13
CA GLU A 231 22.68 -3.51 -0.10
C GLU A 231 22.02 -4.84 0.24
N GLY A 232 20.79 -4.83 0.77
CA GLY A 232 20.07 -6.05 1.14
C GLY A 232 20.69 -6.80 2.33
N LYS A 233 21.51 -6.12 3.14
CA LYS A 233 22.11 -6.69 4.36
C LYS A 233 21.10 -6.87 5.50
N VAL A 234 19.89 -6.35 5.32
CA VAL A 234 18.81 -6.35 6.32
C VAL A 234 17.71 -7.29 5.85
N LEU A 235 17.55 -8.43 6.53
CA LEU A 235 16.54 -9.43 6.17
C LEU A 235 15.37 -9.51 7.17
N TYR A 236 15.55 -9.14 8.44
CA TYR A 236 14.51 -9.31 9.46
C TYR A 236 14.66 -8.27 10.58
N LEU A 237 13.84 -7.22 10.56
CA LEU A 237 13.94 -6.14 11.55
C LEU A 237 13.31 -6.46 12.92
N PHE A 238 12.62 -7.59 13.08
CA PHE A 238 11.80 -7.87 14.28
C PHE A 238 11.68 -9.37 14.64
N ILE A 239 12.79 -10.10 14.68
CA ILE A 239 12.86 -11.41 15.37
C ILE A 239 13.85 -11.27 16.54
#